data_AF-A0A7X8BRZ1-F1
#
_entry.id   AF-A0A7X8BRZ1-F1
#
_cell.length_a   1.000
_cell.length_b   1.000
_cell.length_c   1.000
_cell.angle_alpha   90.00
_cell.angle_beta   90.00
_cell.angle_gamma   90.00
#
_symmetry.space_group_name_H-M   'P 1'
#
loop_
_entity.id
_entity.type
_entity.pdbx_description
1 polymer ?
#
loop_
_entity_poly.entity_id
_entity_poly.type
_entity_poly.pdbx_seq_one_letter_code
_entity_poly.pdbx_strand_id
1 'polypeptide(L)'
;MKNLSLLLFSITLLVLPGCKNYVDEYVTYTINEPVFMAASEFRSTVAVEEPQPIEEQGKIVFYNGYLYISQPGEGIHVIDNRDPSNPRNVAFIELLGNADMHVREGVLYADSYVDLVWFDMSDPAEPVFKGRKEEVFPEALPPTENDFGIDYAKSMDKEKGIVVGWKTVERKELVREYKPRWWGWGGWQEDALYSSAPSSANSVGATGSMSRFAIYKENLYTVMNNMLGIFDLSGEAPVKKGDNMYVGFNVETIFSYKDCLFMGTPTGMIIYSVEDPLRPEYQSMITHVFGCDPVVVEDDIAYITVRSGTFCGQDADQLIIVNVANTKSPKHIVTYNMKSPKGLGIDNGTLFVCSDGLQVFDSEDPATIMAHRLAHFKEMDGFDVIPYNNVLMMIAEDGIYQYDYSDVTEIKQLSRLPIGK
;
A
#
# COMPACT_ATOMS: atom_id res chain seq x y z
N MET A 1 43.89 43.38 -60.52
CA MET A 1 43.00 43.47 -59.34
C MET A 1 41.73 42.62 -59.52
N LYS A 2 41.83 41.29 -59.65
CA LYS A 2 40.63 40.40 -59.75
C LYS A 2 40.60 39.27 -58.72
N ASN A 3 41.75 38.78 -58.28
CA ASN A 3 41.82 37.60 -57.39
C ASN A 3 41.63 37.93 -55.89
N LEU A 4 41.70 39.20 -55.49
CA LEU A 4 41.55 39.60 -54.08
C LEU A 4 40.08 39.57 -53.62
N SER A 5 39.12 39.70 -54.55
CA SER A 5 37.69 39.75 -54.22
C SER A 5 37.10 38.40 -53.80
N LEU A 6 37.71 37.28 -54.23
CA LEU A 6 37.28 35.94 -53.79
C LEU A 6 37.75 35.63 -52.35
N LEU A 7 38.89 36.19 -51.92
CA LEU A 7 39.44 35.89 -50.60
C LEU A 7 38.57 36.48 -49.47
N LEU A 8 38.05 37.70 -49.67
CA LEU A 8 37.12 38.32 -48.71
C LEU A 8 35.81 37.51 -48.56
N PHE A 9 35.28 36.97 -49.66
CA PHE A 9 34.01 36.24 -49.64
C PHE A 9 34.11 34.86 -48.96
N SER A 10 35.31 34.29 -48.88
CA SER A 10 35.58 33.02 -48.18
C SER A 10 35.69 33.20 -46.66
N ILE A 11 36.19 34.34 -46.19
CA ILE A 11 36.35 34.62 -44.76
C ILE A 11 35.01 34.95 -44.08
N THR A 12 34.07 35.56 -44.80
CA THR A 12 32.72 35.86 -44.29
C THR A 12 31.86 34.63 -43.97
N LEU A 13 32.24 33.43 -44.42
CA LEU A 13 31.50 32.19 -44.10
C LEU A 13 31.84 31.60 -42.72
N LEU A 14 32.92 32.06 -42.07
CA LEU A 14 33.42 31.53 -40.81
C LEU A 14 32.90 32.27 -39.56
N VAL A 15 31.97 33.21 -39.73
CA VAL A 15 31.39 34.03 -38.64
C VAL A 15 29.87 33.86 -38.54
N LEU A 16 29.37 32.65 -38.83
CA LEU A 16 28.06 32.23 -38.34
C LEU A 16 28.21 31.91 -36.84
N PRO A 17 27.57 32.67 -35.92
CA PRO A 17 27.49 32.24 -34.53
C PRO A 17 26.70 30.93 -34.52
N GLY A 18 27.31 29.86 -34.00
CA GLY A 18 26.64 28.56 -33.92
C GLY A 18 25.37 28.67 -33.10
N CYS A 19 24.21 28.55 -33.75
CA CYS A 19 22.92 28.54 -33.06
C CYS A 19 22.94 27.45 -31.99
N LYS A 20 22.80 27.84 -30.73
CA LYS A 20 22.49 26.90 -29.66
C LYS A 20 21.09 26.36 -29.96
N ASN A 21 20.95 25.04 -30.11
CA ASN A 21 19.65 24.37 -30.27
C ASN A 21 18.89 24.28 -28.94
N TYR A 22 19.01 25.29 -28.08
CA TYR A 22 18.40 25.35 -26.76
C TYR A 22 18.28 26.82 -26.31
N VAL A 23 17.29 27.10 -25.47
CA VAL A 23 17.10 28.39 -24.82
C VAL A 23 17.24 28.16 -23.31
N ASP A 24 18.21 28.80 -22.68
CA ASP A 24 18.34 28.75 -21.22
C ASP A 24 17.30 29.74 -20.62
N GLU A 25 16.17 29.25 -20.11
CA GLU A 25 15.06 30.06 -19.56
C GLU A 25 14.96 29.95 -18.03
N TYR A 26 14.63 31.05 -17.35
CA TYR A 26 14.35 31.02 -15.90
C TYR A 26 12.89 30.64 -15.64
N VAL A 27 12.67 29.44 -15.10
CA VAL A 27 11.34 28.98 -14.69
C VAL A 27 11.20 29.09 -13.18
N THR A 28 10.13 29.77 -12.75
CA THR A 28 9.66 29.76 -11.37
C THR A 28 8.62 28.65 -11.21
N TYR A 29 8.75 27.81 -10.18
CA TYR A 29 7.81 26.73 -9.87
C TYR A 29 7.82 26.41 -8.37
N THR A 30 6.75 25.77 -7.90
CA THR A 30 6.60 25.32 -6.50
C THR A 30 7.11 23.89 -6.35
N ILE A 31 7.80 23.60 -5.24
CA ILE A 31 8.34 22.27 -4.92
C ILE A 31 8.24 22.00 -3.42
N ASN A 32 8.02 20.74 -3.03
CA ASN A 32 8.08 20.30 -1.64
C ASN A 32 9.53 19.96 -1.26
N GLU A 33 10.12 20.69 -0.32
CA GLU A 33 11.43 20.36 0.25
C GLU A 33 11.28 19.55 1.54
N PRO A 34 12.16 18.56 1.80
CA PRO A 34 12.07 17.71 2.98
C PRO A 34 12.30 18.47 4.29
N VAL A 35 11.47 18.16 5.29
CA VAL A 35 11.67 18.50 6.70
C VAL A 35 12.36 17.32 7.37
N PHE A 36 13.52 17.56 7.98
CA PHE A 36 14.32 16.52 8.64
C PHE A 36 14.17 16.54 10.15
N MET A 37 14.15 15.34 10.74
CA MET A 37 14.29 15.08 12.18
C MET A 37 15.60 14.32 12.43
N ALA A 38 16.25 14.54 13.58
CA ALA A 38 17.46 13.79 13.91
C ALA A 38 17.11 12.30 14.14
N ALA A 39 17.93 11.36 13.64
CA ALA A 39 17.61 9.93 13.76
C ALA A 39 17.47 9.45 15.22
N SER A 40 18.21 10.05 16.16
CA SER A 40 18.07 9.77 17.60
C SER A 40 16.81 10.37 18.24
N GLU A 41 16.26 11.43 17.65
CA GLU A 41 15.02 12.09 18.07
C GLU A 41 13.82 11.28 17.55
N PHE A 42 13.79 10.99 16.25
CA PHE A 42 12.80 10.13 15.60
C PHE A 42 12.66 8.76 16.28
N ARG A 43 13.77 8.11 16.63
CA ARG A 43 13.74 6.79 17.29
C ARG A 43 13.37 6.84 18.78
N SER A 44 13.17 8.05 19.33
CA SER A 44 12.73 8.27 20.70
C SER A 44 11.24 8.65 20.83
N THR A 45 10.52 8.86 19.73
CA THR A 45 9.06 9.18 19.74
C THR A 45 8.17 7.94 19.84
N VAL A 46 8.72 6.74 20.03
CA VAL A 46 7.88 5.53 20.16
C VAL A 46 7.30 5.47 21.57
N ALA A 47 6.00 5.72 21.67
CA ALA A 47 5.25 5.72 22.93
C ALA A 47 4.03 4.80 22.85
N VAL A 48 3.46 4.51 24.02
CA VAL A 48 2.17 3.83 24.17
C VAL A 48 1.34 4.72 25.09
N GLU A 49 0.18 5.13 24.58
CA GLU A 49 -0.70 6.15 25.16
C GLU A 49 -2.11 5.59 25.44
N GLU A 50 -2.85 6.37 26.23
CA GLU A 50 -4.30 6.23 26.39
C GLU A 50 -5.04 6.30 25.03
N PRO A 51 -6.24 5.69 24.91
CA PRO A 51 -7.02 5.67 23.66
C PRO A 51 -7.29 7.04 23.03
N GLN A 52 -6.67 7.32 21.88
CA GLN A 52 -6.94 8.51 21.05
C GLN A 52 -8.13 8.29 20.09
N PRO A 53 -8.86 9.34 19.67
CA PRO A 53 -9.81 9.28 18.56
C PRO A 53 -9.11 8.90 17.24
N ILE A 54 -9.80 8.19 16.34
CA ILE A 54 -9.28 7.91 14.99
C ILE A 54 -9.66 9.10 14.10
N GLU A 55 -8.69 9.92 13.70
CA GLU A 55 -8.90 11.11 12.88
C GLU A 55 -8.90 10.81 11.38
N GLU A 56 -8.14 9.82 10.93
CA GLU A 56 -7.97 9.43 9.52
C GLU A 56 -7.95 7.91 9.33
N GLN A 57 -8.46 7.43 8.19
CA GLN A 57 -8.45 6.00 7.85
C GLN A 57 -7.08 5.53 7.34
N GLY A 58 -6.75 4.28 7.60
CA GLY A 58 -5.55 3.64 7.07
C GLY A 58 -5.65 2.12 7.08
N LYS A 59 -4.49 1.46 7.09
CA LYS A 59 -4.37 0.01 6.98
C LYS A 59 -4.94 -0.70 8.20
N ILE A 60 -5.67 -1.80 7.98
CA ILE A 60 -6.31 -2.58 9.04
C ILE A 60 -5.78 -4.01 9.14
N VAL A 61 -5.64 -4.47 10.39
CA VAL A 61 -5.24 -5.84 10.77
C VAL A 61 -6.15 -6.35 11.87
N PHE A 62 -6.71 -7.55 11.74
CA PHE A 62 -7.43 -8.24 12.80
C PHE A 62 -6.61 -9.44 13.33
N TYR A 63 -6.45 -9.53 14.65
CA TYR A 63 -5.84 -10.69 15.30
C TYR A 63 -6.44 -10.95 16.68
N ASN A 64 -6.83 -12.20 16.95
CA ASN A 64 -7.28 -12.69 18.25
C ASN A 64 -8.39 -11.84 18.93
N GLY A 65 -9.32 -11.28 18.15
CA GLY A 65 -10.40 -10.43 18.65
C GLY A 65 -10.07 -8.94 18.74
N TYR A 66 -8.91 -8.49 18.26
CA TYR A 66 -8.50 -7.09 18.23
C TYR A 66 -8.28 -6.59 16.80
N LEU A 67 -8.67 -5.34 16.54
CA LEU A 67 -8.28 -4.61 15.34
C LEU A 67 -7.10 -3.68 15.66
N TYR A 68 -6.15 -3.61 14.74
CA TYR A 68 -5.05 -2.67 14.72
C TYR A 68 -5.23 -1.81 13.47
N ILE A 69 -5.32 -0.49 13.63
CA ILE A 69 -5.58 0.45 12.53
C ILE A 69 -4.45 1.47 12.48
N SER A 70 -3.80 1.59 11.33
CA SER A 70 -2.84 2.67 11.09
C SER A 70 -3.60 3.98 10.94
N GLN A 71 -3.19 5.01 11.68
CA GLN A 71 -3.45 6.39 11.31
C GLN A 71 -2.18 6.90 10.62
N PRO A 72 -2.19 7.06 9.27
CA PRO A 72 -0.98 7.22 8.49
C PRO A 72 -0.07 8.35 8.98
N GLY A 73 1.20 8.04 9.23
CA GLY A 73 2.18 8.99 9.73
C GLY A 73 2.16 9.22 11.25
N GLU A 74 1.06 8.98 11.95
CA GLU A 74 0.92 9.25 13.40
C GLU A 74 1.18 8.00 14.27
N GLY A 75 0.47 6.90 14.01
CA GLY A 75 0.54 5.73 14.89
C GLY A 75 -0.49 4.64 14.61
N ILE A 76 -0.73 3.79 15.62
CA ILE A 76 -1.62 2.62 15.54
C ILE A 76 -2.65 2.63 16.67
N HIS A 77 -3.94 2.61 16.32
CA HIS A 77 -5.03 2.41 17.27
C HIS A 77 -5.25 0.92 17.52
N VAL A 78 -5.40 0.52 18.79
CA VAL A 78 -5.68 -0.87 19.18
C VAL A 78 -7.10 -0.97 19.72
N ILE A 79 -7.98 -1.65 18.98
CA ILE A 79 -9.41 -1.77 19.28
C ILE A 79 -9.72 -3.19 19.75
N ASP A 80 -10.29 -3.31 20.96
CA ASP A 80 -10.97 -4.53 21.39
C ASP A 80 -12.25 -4.71 20.56
N ASN A 81 -12.27 -5.73 19.71
CA ASN A 81 -13.38 -6.11 18.85
C ASN A 81 -13.94 -7.51 19.23
N ARG A 82 -13.73 -7.95 20.48
CA ARG A 82 -14.26 -9.23 21.00
C ARG A 82 -15.79 -9.20 21.15
N ASP A 83 -16.37 -8.01 21.24
CA ASP A 83 -17.78 -7.73 21.02
C ASP A 83 -17.92 -6.76 19.83
N PRO A 84 -18.13 -7.26 18.60
CA PRO A 84 -18.26 -6.41 17.41
C PRO A 84 -19.57 -5.61 17.35
N SER A 85 -20.48 -5.75 18.32
CA SER A 85 -21.60 -4.81 18.50
C SER A 85 -21.22 -3.57 19.32
N ASN A 86 -20.08 -3.62 20.02
CA ASN A 86 -19.59 -2.58 20.91
C ASN A 86 -18.03 -2.54 20.93
N PRO A 87 -17.37 -2.28 19.79
CA PRO A 87 -15.91 -2.19 19.70
C PRO A 87 -15.37 -1.00 20.51
N ARG A 88 -14.17 -1.15 21.09
CA ARG A 88 -13.59 -0.16 22.01
C ARG A 88 -12.10 0.08 21.73
N ASN A 89 -11.69 1.32 21.51
CA ASN A 89 -10.25 1.64 21.55
C ASN A 89 -9.72 1.40 22.99
N VAL A 90 -8.61 0.68 23.12
CA VAL A 90 -7.97 0.30 24.39
C VAL A 90 -6.52 0.77 24.52
N ALA A 91 -5.84 1.12 23.43
CA ALA A 91 -4.52 1.76 23.46
C ALA A 91 -4.24 2.52 22.15
N PHE A 92 -3.39 3.55 22.21
CA PHE A 92 -2.76 4.14 21.03
C PHE A 92 -1.24 3.91 21.09
N ILE A 93 -0.64 3.56 19.96
CA ILE A 93 0.81 3.39 19.84
C ILE A 93 1.33 4.53 18.96
N GLU A 94 2.05 5.49 19.56
CA GLU A 94 2.73 6.55 18.80
C GLU A 94 3.85 5.90 17.98
N LEU A 95 3.74 6.00 16.65
CA LEU A 95 4.67 5.37 15.73
C LEU A 95 4.80 6.22 14.47
N LEU A 96 5.48 7.36 14.64
CA LEU A 96 5.74 8.32 13.58
C LEU A 96 6.23 7.62 12.29
N GLY A 97 5.52 7.89 11.20
CA GLY A 97 5.76 7.29 9.90
C GLY A 97 5.28 5.86 9.70
N ASN A 98 4.33 5.38 10.51
CA ASN A 98 3.65 4.13 10.21
C ASN A 98 2.70 4.25 9.01
N ALA A 99 2.68 3.21 8.19
CA ALA A 99 1.64 2.92 7.22
C ALA A 99 1.26 1.44 7.26
N ASP A 100 2.23 0.52 7.26
CA ASP A 100 2.03 -0.94 7.24
C ASP A 100 2.26 -1.62 8.59
N MET A 101 1.50 -2.69 8.81
CA MET A 101 1.69 -3.59 9.93
C MET A 101 1.17 -5.00 9.64
N HIS A 102 1.61 -5.97 10.43
CA HIS A 102 1.08 -7.34 10.46
C HIS A 102 1.31 -7.97 11.84
N VAL A 103 0.38 -8.79 12.33
CA VAL A 103 0.55 -9.54 13.58
C VAL A 103 0.88 -11.02 13.31
N ARG A 104 1.78 -11.62 14.09
CA ARG A 104 1.96 -13.08 14.24
C ARG A 104 2.30 -13.41 15.70
N GLU A 105 1.69 -14.45 16.25
CA GLU A 105 2.03 -15.08 17.55
C GLU A 105 2.09 -14.10 18.72
N GLY A 106 1.21 -13.09 18.70
CA GLY A 106 1.16 -12.03 19.72
C GLY A 106 2.21 -10.95 19.53
N VAL A 107 2.93 -10.90 18.40
CA VAL A 107 3.86 -9.82 18.05
C VAL A 107 3.30 -9.01 16.87
N LEU A 108 3.14 -7.71 17.06
CA LEU A 108 2.82 -6.73 16.02
C LEU A 108 4.13 -6.25 15.39
N TYR A 109 4.27 -6.39 14.08
CA TYR A 109 5.38 -5.84 13.29
C TYR A 109 4.84 -4.68 12.45
N ALA A 110 5.53 -3.54 12.44
CA ALA A 110 5.06 -2.31 11.81
C ALA A 110 6.21 -1.50 11.20
N ASP A 111 5.99 -0.77 10.11
CA ASP A 111 6.98 0.21 9.64
C ASP A 111 6.91 1.54 10.44
N SER A 112 8.02 2.27 10.42
CA SER A 112 8.18 3.61 10.99
C SER A 112 9.19 4.33 10.10
N TYR A 113 8.67 4.92 9.02
CA TYR A 113 9.41 5.37 7.83
C TYR A 113 10.51 4.37 7.42
N VAL A 114 11.77 4.68 7.71
CA VAL A 114 12.95 3.94 7.25
C VAL A 114 13.27 2.67 8.06
N ASP A 115 12.59 2.46 9.19
CA ASP A 115 12.85 1.37 10.13
C ASP A 115 11.65 0.40 10.26
N LEU A 116 11.91 -0.84 10.68
CA LEU A 116 10.88 -1.81 11.10
C LEU A 116 10.86 -1.89 12.63
N VAL A 117 9.69 -1.80 13.24
CA VAL A 117 9.46 -1.83 14.69
C VAL A 117 8.59 -3.03 15.06
N TRP A 118 8.72 -3.56 16.28
CA TRP A 118 7.82 -4.58 16.80
C TRP A 118 7.45 -4.43 18.28
N PHE A 119 6.22 -4.82 18.58
CA PHE A 119 5.57 -4.76 19.89
C PHE A 119 5.03 -6.14 20.29
N ASP A 120 5.10 -6.44 21.57
CA ASP A 120 4.46 -7.60 22.19
C ASP A 120 3.04 -7.21 22.62
N MET A 121 2.08 -7.94 22.07
CA MET A 121 0.63 -7.75 22.20
C MET A 121 0.02 -8.84 23.09
N SER A 122 0.79 -9.42 24.02
CA SER A 122 0.28 -10.38 25.01
C SER A 122 -0.85 -9.78 25.87
N ASP A 123 -0.81 -8.47 26.12
CA ASP A 123 -1.97 -7.67 26.51
C ASP A 123 -2.10 -6.48 25.52
N PRO A 124 -3.10 -6.48 24.62
CA PRO A 124 -3.28 -5.38 23.68
C PRO A 124 -3.75 -4.05 24.31
N ALA A 125 -4.11 -4.01 25.59
CA ALA A 125 -4.36 -2.76 26.32
C ALA A 125 -3.08 -2.17 26.95
N GLU A 126 -2.02 -2.98 27.13
CA GLU A 126 -0.69 -2.52 27.52
C GLU A 126 0.39 -3.02 26.53
N PRO A 127 0.39 -2.56 25.25
CA PRO A 127 1.40 -2.93 24.27
C PRO A 127 2.84 -2.69 24.76
N VAL A 128 3.75 -3.65 24.57
CA VAL A 128 5.15 -3.52 25.02
C VAL A 128 6.09 -3.42 23.82
N PHE A 129 6.78 -2.28 23.65
CA PHE A 129 7.83 -2.12 22.64
C PHE A 129 8.97 -3.14 22.86
N LYS A 130 9.28 -3.95 21.85
CA LYS A 130 10.31 -5.00 21.92
C LYS A 130 11.59 -4.65 21.14
N GLY A 131 11.48 -3.86 20.08
CA GLY A 131 12.65 -3.42 19.35
C GLY A 131 12.37 -2.67 18.04
N ARG A 132 13.46 -2.19 17.45
CA ARG A 132 13.51 -1.48 16.16
C ARG A 132 14.70 -2.02 15.36
N LYS A 133 14.52 -2.19 14.05
CA LYS A 133 15.52 -2.60 13.07
C LYS A 133 15.72 -1.46 12.08
N GLU A 134 16.86 -0.80 12.22
CA GLU A 134 17.13 0.46 11.55
C GLU A 134 17.41 0.32 10.03
N GLU A 135 17.02 1.33 9.26
CA GLU A 135 17.31 1.53 7.82
C GLU A 135 17.00 0.33 6.90
N VAL A 136 15.95 -0.42 7.21
CA VAL A 136 15.49 -1.53 6.37
C VAL A 136 14.67 -1.08 5.17
N PHE A 137 14.08 0.12 5.25
CA PHE A 137 13.26 0.79 4.24
C PHE A 137 13.92 2.13 3.81
N PRO A 138 15.16 2.13 3.28
CA PRO A 138 16.01 3.33 3.16
C PRO A 138 15.54 4.40 2.16
N GLU A 139 14.40 4.19 1.51
CA GLU A 139 13.77 5.08 0.52
C GLU A 139 12.31 5.45 0.91
N ALA A 140 11.87 5.07 2.11
CA ALA A 140 10.56 5.47 2.64
C ALA A 140 10.51 6.99 2.88
N LEU A 141 9.43 7.62 2.42
CA LEU A 141 9.20 9.06 2.52
C LEU A 141 7.74 9.34 2.93
N PRO A 142 7.46 10.43 3.65
CA PRO A 142 6.09 10.83 4.01
C PRO A 142 5.24 11.20 2.79
N PRO A 143 3.91 11.02 2.85
CA PRO A 143 2.99 11.49 1.82
C PRO A 143 3.01 13.02 1.67
N THR A 144 2.62 13.52 0.51
CA THR A 144 2.47 14.96 0.23
C THR A 144 1.00 15.37 0.25
N GLU A 145 0.64 16.35 1.08
CA GLU A 145 -0.72 16.93 1.16
C GLU A 145 -1.13 17.76 -0.09
N ASN A 146 -0.39 17.71 -1.19
CA ASN A 146 -0.57 18.58 -2.35
C ASN A 146 0.12 18.05 -3.62
N ASP A 147 -0.30 18.56 -4.78
CA ASP A 147 0.15 18.15 -6.13
C ASP A 147 1.60 18.57 -6.50
N PHE A 148 2.37 19.18 -5.59
CA PHE A 148 3.74 19.61 -5.91
C PHE A 148 4.74 18.47 -5.73
N GLY A 149 5.54 18.20 -6.77
CA GLY A 149 6.62 17.22 -6.68
C GLY A 149 7.64 17.55 -5.58
N ILE A 150 8.31 16.51 -5.08
CA ILE A 150 9.33 16.61 -4.02
C ILE A 150 10.73 16.93 -4.58
N ASP A 151 11.58 17.60 -3.79
CA ASP A 151 13.02 17.64 -4.05
C ASP A 151 13.66 16.32 -3.61
N TYR A 152 13.54 15.30 -4.47
CA TYR A 152 14.15 13.99 -4.29
C TYR A 152 15.66 14.07 -4.04
N ALA A 153 16.37 15.01 -4.68
CA ALA A 153 17.82 15.15 -4.52
C ALA A 153 18.21 15.67 -3.13
N LYS A 154 17.36 16.47 -2.49
CA LYS A 154 17.48 16.78 -1.05
C LYS A 154 17.00 15.63 -0.17
N SER A 155 15.93 14.94 -0.55
CA SER A 155 15.28 13.91 0.28
C SER A 155 16.19 12.69 0.54
N MET A 156 17.09 12.37 -0.39
CA MET A 156 18.10 11.30 -0.22
C MET A 156 19.33 11.70 0.60
N ASP A 157 19.40 12.91 1.16
CA ASP A 157 20.53 13.39 1.94
C ASP A 157 20.47 12.93 3.41
N LYS A 158 20.86 11.66 3.61
CA LYS A 158 20.87 10.99 4.92
C LYS A 158 21.74 11.67 5.98
N GLU A 159 22.70 12.54 5.61
CA GLU A 159 23.50 13.28 6.61
C GLU A 159 22.65 14.31 7.38
N LYS A 160 21.48 14.70 6.86
CA LYS A 160 20.54 15.61 7.53
C LYS A 160 19.58 14.94 8.50
N GLY A 161 19.49 13.60 8.49
CA GLY A 161 18.55 12.83 9.31
C GLY A 161 17.45 12.17 8.48
N ILE A 162 16.28 11.96 9.10
CA ILE A 162 15.14 11.25 8.51
C ILE A 162 14.11 12.29 8.06
N VAL A 163 13.54 12.11 6.85
CA VAL A 163 12.49 12.98 6.33
C VAL A 163 11.17 12.64 7.03
N VAL A 164 10.60 13.60 7.75
CA VAL A 164 9.37 13.43 8.55
C VAL A 164 8.19 14.28 8.08
N GLY A 165 8.41 15.13 7.06
CA GLY A 165 7.36 15.93 6.44
C GLY A 165 7.90 16.82 5.31
N TRP A 166 7.05 17.72 4.83
CA TRP A 166 7.34 18.57 3.68
C TRP A 166 7.17 20.05 3.97
N LYS A 167 7.95 20.87 3.26
CA LYS A 167 7.78 22.33 3.23
C LYS A 167 7.73 22.83 1.80
N THR A 168 6.57 23.35 1.41
CA THR A 168 6.36 24.01 0.13
C THR A 168 7.24 25.26 0.00
N VAL A 169 8.00 25.38 -1.10
CA VAL A 169 8.79 26.57 -1.44
C VAL A 169 8.64 26.94 -2.92
N GLU A 170 8.68 28.25 -3.22
CA GLU A 170 8.88 28.73 -4.58
C GLU A 170 10.37 28.67 -4.93
N ARG A 171 10.71 28.07 -6.07
CA ARG A 171 12.08 28.03 -6.60
C ARG A 171 12.13 28.60 -8.01
N LYS A 172 13.24 29.27 -8.32
CA LYS A 172 13.55 29.79 -9.66
C LYS A 172 14.87 29.18 -10.17
N GLU A 173 14.78 28.25 -11.12
CA GLU A 173 15.94 27.60 -11.73
C GLU A 173 16.11 28.03 -13.21
N LEU A 174 17.33 27.91 -13.75
CA LEU A 174 17.62 28.13 -15.16
C LEU A 174 17.60 26.78 -15.90
N VAL A 175 16.55 26.52 -16.67
CA VAL A 175 16.35 25.27 -17.41
C VAL A 175 16.69 25.43 -18.89
N ARG A 176 17.33 24.41 -19.47
CA ARG A 176 17.79 24.42 -20.87
C ARG A 176 16.72 24.00 -21.89
N GLU A 177 15.74 23.26 -21.42
CA GLU A 177 14.44 23.02 -22.05
C GLU A 177 13.44 22.93 -20.90
N TYR A 178 12.39 23.75 -20.87
CA TYR A 178 11.27 23.50 -19.97
C TYR A 178 10.41 22.38 -20.55
N LYS A 179 10.81 21.14 -20.26
CA LYS A 179 9.86 20.03 -20.23
C LYS A 179 9.15 20.12 -18.87
N PRO A 180 7.80 20.28 -18.83
CA PRO A 180 7.10 20.24 -17.55
C PRO A 180 7.41 18.91 -16.88
N ARG A 181 7.71 18.93 -15.57
CA ARG A 181 8.23 17.78 -14.82
C ARG A 181 7.11 16.79 -14.43
N TRP A 182 6.20 16.53 -15.37
CA TRP A 182 5.05 15.62 -15.31
C TRP A 182 5.42 14.12 -15.34
N TRP A 183 6.71 13.80 -15.25
CA TRP A 183 7.20 12.45 -14.93
C TRP A 183 8.17 12.48 -13.74
N GLY A 184 7.73 13.13 -12.66
CA GLY A 184 8.13 12.69 -11.32
C GLY A 184 7.21 11.56 -10.89
N TRP A 185 7.68 10.32 -10.93
CA TRP A 185 7.06 9.25 -10.14
C TRP A 185 7.29 9.61 -8.67
N GLY A 186 6.21 9.78 -7.91
CA GLY A 186 6.25 10.38 -6.57
C GLY A 186 4.94 11.08 -6.24
N GLY A 187 3.90 10.28 -6.02
CA GLY A 187 2.56 10.70 -5.60
C GLY A 187 2.11 9.89 -4.39
N TRP A 188 2.96 9.82 -3.36
CA TRP A 188 2.90 8.95 -2.17
C TRP A 188 1.61 9.01 -1.33
N GLN A 189 0.64 9.82 -1.73
CA GLN A 189 -0.64 10.01 -1.04
C GLN A 189 -1.56 8.78 -1.16
N GLU A 190 -1.40 7.94 -2.18
CA GLU A 190 -2.11 6.65 -2.30
C GLU A 190 -1.26 5.42 -1.88
N ASP A 191 0.07 5.41 -2.09
CA ASP A 191 0.96 4.28 -1.72
C ASP A 191 0.88 3.85 -0.23
N ALA A 192 0.48 4.76 0.65
CA ALA A 192 0.38 4.54 2.10
C ALA A 192 -0.86 3.75 2.55
N LEU A 193 -1.81 3.40 1.67
CA LEU A 193 -3.21 3.15 2.04
C LEU A 193 -3.70 1.69 1.95
N TYR A 194 -2.80 0.71 1.97
CA TYR A 194 -3.03 -0.62 1.38
C TYR A 194 -2.65 -1.86 2.27
N SER A 195 -3.61 -2.60 2.92
CA SER A 195 -3.51 -3.82 3.83
C SER A 195 -4.24 -5.09 3.30
N SER A 196 -3.86 -6.40 3.43
CA SER A 196 -4.38 -7.65 2.71
C SER A 196 -5.03 -8.86 3.45
N ALA A 197 -5.99 -9.55 2.81
CA ALA A 197 -6.85 -10.58 3.43
C ALA A 197 -6.13 -11.85 3.96
N PRO A 198 -6.77 -12.59 4.88
CA PRO A 198 -6.11 -13.67 5.63
C PRO A 198 -5.79 -14.93 4.82
N SER A 199 -4.58 -15.46 5.05
CA SER A 199 -4.36 -16.91 5.05
C SER A 199 -4.77 -17.48 6.41
N SER A 200 -5.69 -18.44 6.45
CA SER A 200 -6.32 -18.93 7.69
C SER A 200 -5.38 -19.77 8.59
N ALA A 201 -4.76 -19.11 9.58
CA ALA A 201 -4.04 -19.77 10.66
C ALA A 201 -4.17 -18.99 11.98
N ASN A 202 -4.59 -19.64 13.07
CA ASN A 202 -4.85 -19.00 14.37
C ASN A 202 -3.63 -18.32 15.04
N SER A 203 -2.44 -18.45 14.46
CA SER A 203 -1.20 -17.80 14.91
C SER A 203 -0.83 -16.56 14.10
N VAL A 204 -1.59 -16.20 13.05
CA VAL A 204 -1.28 -15.09 12.13
C VAL A 204 -2.50 -14.18 11.99
N GLY A 205 -2.27 -12.86 11.91
CA GLY A 205 -3.34 -11.87 11.72
C GLY A 205 -3.94 -11.90 10.31
N ALA A 206 -5.22 -11.55 10.21
CA ALA A 206 -5.86 -11.15 8.97
C ALA A 206 -5.56 -9.67 8.70
N THR A 207 -5.34 -9.24 7.45
CA THR A 207 -5.30 -7.81 7.08
C THR A 207 -6.36 -7.57 5.96
N GLY A 208 -6.46 -6.43 5.27
CA GLY A 208 -7.59 -6.07 4.34
C GLY A 208 -7.72 -6.79 2.96
N SER A 209 -7.30 -6.18 1.84
CA SER A 209 -6.98 -6.82 0.52
C SER A 209 -5.73 -6.32 -0.25
N MET A 210 -5.11 -5.23 0.21
CA MET A 210 -4.09 -4.44 -0.47
C MET A 210 -2.63 -4.50 0.11
N SER A 211 -2.27 -5.30 1.13
CA SER A 211 -1.04 -5.16 1.98
C SER A 211 0.28 -4.89 1.29
N ARG A 212 1.22 -4.18 1.93
CA ARG A 212 2.66 -4.32 1.59
C ARG A 212 3.41 -5.30 2.50
N PHE A 213 2.79 -5.76 3.59
CA PHE A 213 3.33 -6.74 4.53
C PHE A 213 2.53 -8.06 4.44
N ALA A 214 3.20 -9.19 4.23
CA ALA A 214 2.56 -10.52 4.27
C ALA A 214 3.38 -11.49 5.11
N ILE A 215 2.72 -12.35 5.88
CA ILE A 215 3.39 -13.42 6.64
C ILE A 215 3.11 -14.78 6.00
N TYR A 216 4.16 -15.59 5.85
CA TYR A 216 4.05 -16.98 5.46
C TYR A 216 5.07 -17.84 6.21
N LYS A 217 4.58 -18.90 6.86
CA LYS A 217 5.31 -19.67 7.89
C LYS A 217 5.93 -18.70 8.90
N GLU A 218 7.24 -18.79 9.13
CA GLU A 218 7.98 -17.97 10.09
C GLU A 218 8.65 -16.74 9.45
N ASN A 219 8.14 -16.24 8.31
CA ASN A 219 8.78 -15.15 7.58
C ASN A 219 7.79 -14.01 7.30
N LEU A 220 8.22 -12.78 7.57
CA LEU A 220 7.59 -11.55 7.12
C LEU A 220 8.21 -11.14 5.78
N TYR A 221 7.36 -10.93 4.79
CA TYR A 221 7.67 -10.37 3.49
C TYR A 221 7.16 -8.93 3.46
N THR A 222 8.00 -8.02 2.98
CA THR A 222 7.68 -6.59 2.89
C THR A 222 7.99 -6.09 1.48
N VAL A 223 7.07 -5.41 0.82
CA VAL A 223 7.35 -4.81 -0.50
C VAL A 223 7.35 -3.29 -0.43
N MET A 224 8.42 -2.68 -0.95
CA MET A 224 8.53 -1.23 -1.09
C MET A 224 9.36 -0.91 -2.33
N ASN A 225 8.96 0.07 -3.13
CA ASN A 225 9.70 0.56 -4.29
C ASN A 225 10.18 -0.54 -5.24
N ASN A 226 9.33 -1.53 -5.57
CA ASN A 226 9.66 -2.72 -6.39
C ASN A 226 10.60 -3.75 -5.73
N MET A 227 10.89 -3.63 -4.43
CA MET A 227 11.88 -4.43 -3.70
C MET A 227 11.22 -5.26 -2.59
N LEU A 228 11.32 -6.58 -2.69
CA LEU A 228 10.89 -7.54 -1.67
C LEU A 228 11.99 -7.72 -0.61
N GLY A 229 11.72 -7.29 0.61
CA GLY A 229 12.49 -7.63 1.81
C GLY A 229 11.93 -8.88 2.49
N ILE A 230 12.81 -9.72 3.06
CA ILE A 230 12.44 -10.93 3.79
C ILE A 230 13.04 -10.87 5.20
N PHE A 231 12.22 -11.14 6.22
CA PHE A 231 12.63 -11.18 7.63
C PHE A 231 12.19 -12.49 8.26
N ASP A 232 13.14 -13.19 8.86
CA ASP A 232 12.91 -14.39 9.67
C ASP A 232 12.45 -14.01 11.08
N LEU A 233 11.34 -14.63 11.49
CA LEU A 233 10.60 -14.43 12.72
C LEU A 233 10.64 -15.68 13.63
N SER A 234 11.61 -16.58 13.47
CA SER A 234 11.79 -17.78 14.32
C SER A 234 12.43 -17.50 15.69
N GLY A 235 12.74 -16.23 16.00
CA GLY A 235 13.32 -15.79 17.26
C GLY A 235 12.78 -14.43 17.73
N GLU A 236 13.28 -13.95 18.89
CA GLU A 236 12.75 -12.77 19.61
C GLU A 236 12.83 -11.42 18.85
N ALA A 237 13.58 -11.36 17.73
CA ALA A 237 13.78 -10.16 16.93
C ALA A 237 13.86 -10.52 15.43
N PRO A 238 13.19 -9.76 14.53
CA PRO A 238 13.25 -9.98 13.08
C PRO A 238 14.67 -9.94 12.51
N VAL A 239 15.07 -11.02 11.86
CA VAL A 239 16.38 -11.13 11.18
C VAL A 239 16.19 -10.98 9.68
N LYS A 240 16.57 -9.82 9.12
CA LYS A 240 16.60 -9.60 7.66
C LYS A 240 17.48 -10.65 6.97
N LYS A 241 16.96 -11.29 5.92
CA LYS A 241 17.63 -12.37 5.18
C LYS A 241 18.00 -11.89 3.77
N GLY A 242 19.30 -11.85 3.50
CA GLY A 242 19.83 -11.41 2.22
C GLY A 242 19.63 -9.92 1.93
N ASP A 243 19.95 -9.55 0.70
CA ASP A 243 19.60 -8.25 0.13
C ASP A 243 18.15 -8.28 -0.39
N ASN A 244 17.51 -7.12 -0.53
CA ASN A 244 16.15 -7.06 -1.08
C ASN A 244 16.14 -7.56 -2.54
N MET A 245 15.16 -8.38 -2.91
CA MET A 245 14.98 -8.87 -4.28
C MET A 245 14.11 -7.91 -5.09
N TYR A 246 14.57 -7.51 -6.28
CA TYR A 246 13.74 -6.75 -7.22
C TYR A 246 12.64 -7.64 -7.82
N VAL A 247 11.37 -7.24 -7.62
CA VAL A 247 10.17 -7.89 -8.17
C VAL A 247 9.53 -7.08 -9.31
N GLY A 248 9.76 -5.77 -9.37
CA GLY A 248 9.40 -4.91 -10.50
C GLY A 248 7.94 -4.45 -10.57
N PHE A 249 7.60 -3.84 -11.71
CA PHE A 249 6.24 -3.45 -12.16
C PHE A 249 5.43 -2.50 -11.25
N ASN A 250 6.03 -1.94 -10.21
CA ASN A 250 5.40 -1.20 -9.11
C ASN A 250 4.44 -2.06 -8.27
N VAL A 251 4.95 -3.15 -7.68
CA VAL A 251 4.18 -3.90 -6.67
C VAL A 251 3.71 -2.98 -5.54
N GLU A 252 2.40 -2.86 -5.44
CA GLU A 252 1.66 -2.09 -4.43
C GLU A 252 1.08 -3.00 -3.34
N THR A 253 0.75 -4.25 -3.70
CA THR A 253 0.05 -5.19 -2.82
C THR A 253 0.73 -6.57 -2.79
N ILE A 254 0.59 -7.32 -1.70
CA ILE A 254 1.11 -8.67 -1.50
C ILE A 254 0.13 -9.50 -0.65
N PHE A 255 -0.38 -10.58 -1.22
CA PHE A 255 -1.31 -11.54 -0.62
C PHE A 255 -0.65 -12.92 -0.48
N SER A 256 -0.92 -13.63 0.62
CA SER A 256 -0.32 -14.93 0.95
C SER A 256 -1.35 -16.04 0.76
N TYR A 257 -1.11 -17.00 -0.14
CA TYR A 257 -2.03 -18.13 -0.34
C TYR A 257 -1.29 -19.42 -0.74
N LYS A 258 -1.56 -20.49 0.00
CA LYS A 258 -0.81 -21.76 -0.05
C LYS A 258 0.70 -21.43 0.02
N ASP A 259 1.52 -22.01 -0.83
CA ASP A 259 2.96 -21.77 -0.89
C ASP A 259 3.34 -20.66 -1.89
N CYS A 260 2.51 -19.63 -2.06
CA CYS A 260 2.70 -18.55 -3.02
C CYS A 260 2.35 -17.15 -2.46
N LEU A 261 3.07 -16.16 -2.99
CA LEU A 261 2.80 -14.74 -2.85
C LEU A 261 2.21 -14.22 -4.16
N PHE A 262 1.06 -13.56 -4.06
CA PHE A 262 0.35 -12.92 -5.16
C PHE A 262 0.50 -11.41 -4.98
N MET A 263 1.13 -10.73 -5.93
CA MET A 263 1.48 -9.32 -5.82
C MET A 263 0.75 -8.52 -6.89
N GLY A 264 -0.12 -7.60 -6.50
CA GLY A 264 -0.80 -6.68 -7.41
C GLY A 264 0.11 -5.54 -7.83
N THR A 265 -0.02 -5.12 -9.09
CA THR A 265 0.80 -4.07 -9.70
C THR A 265 -0.03 -3.27 -10.71
N PRO A 266 0.34 -2.02 -11.02
CA PRO A 266 -0.22 -1.19 -12.09
C PRO A 266 -0.34 -1.83 -13.48
N THR A 267 0.16 -3.04 -13.72
CA THR A 267 0.01 -3.75 -15.01
C THR A 267 -0.54 -5.18 -14.88
N GLY A 268 -0.93 -5.59 -13.67
CA GLY A 268 -1.50 -6.89 -13.34
C GLY A 268 -0.74 -7.67 -12.26
N MET A 269 -1.26 -8.85 -11.94
CA MET A 269 -0.81 -9.69 -10.83
C MET A 269 0.44 -10.54 -11.16
N ILE A 270 1.46 -10.43 -10.30
CA ILE A 270 2.69 -11.26 -10.31
C ILE A 270 2.55 -12.38 -9.27
N ILE A 271 3.05 -13.58 -9.58
CA ILE A 271 3.02 -14.73 -8.66
C ILE A 271 4.43 -15.27 -8.43
N TYR A 272 4.84 -15.34 -7.15
CA TYR A 272 6.06 -16.00 -6.68
C TYR A 272 5.71 -17.20 -5.79
N SER A 273 6.46 -18.30 -5.88
CA SER A 273 6.42 -19.38 -4.90
C SER A 273 7.31 -19.03 -3.71
N VAL A 274 6.88 -19.40 -2.52
CA VAL A 274 7.62 -19.32 -1.25
C VAL A 274 7.78 -20.68 -0.58
N GLU A 275 7.64 -21.78 -1.34
CA GLU A 275 7.90 -23.15 -0.87
C GLU A 275 9.25 -23.26 -0.13
N ASP A 276 10.28 -22.61 -0.67
CA ASP A 276 11.52 -22.20 0.01
C ASP A 276 11.39 -20.72 0.46
N PRO A 277 11.11 -20.44 1.75
CA PRO A 277 10.77 -19.09 2.21
C PRO A 277 11.89 -18.06 2.04
N LEU A 278 13.14 -18.51 2.02
CA LEU A 278 14.30 -17.62 1.94
C LEU A 278 14.79 -17.40 0.50
N ARG A 279 14.09 -17.98 -0.49
CA ARG A 279 14.46 -17.92 -1.90
C ARG A 279 13.21 -17.98 -2.79
N PRO A 280 12.37 -16.93 -2.79
CA PRO A 280 11.12 -16.95 -3.54
C PRO A 280 11.37 -17.07 -5.05
N GLU A 281 10.65 -17.98 -5.71
CA GLU A 281 10.85 -18.27 -7.13
C GLU A 281 9.68 -17.70 -7.97
N TYR A 282 9.98 -16.87 -8.97
CA TYR A 282 8.97 -16.33 -9.90
C TYR A 282 8.26 -17.48 -10.64
N GLN A 283 6.91 -17.48 -10.61
CA GLN A 283 6.09 -18.49 -11.28
C GLN A 283 5.50 -17.95 -12.58
N SER A 284 4.84 -16.79 -12.53
CA SER A 284 4.29 -16.09 -13.70
C SER A 284 3.88 -14.65 -13.37
N MET A 285 3.42 -13.94 -14.39
CA MET A 285 2.67 -12.69 -14.29
C MET A 285 1.47 -12.80 -15.24
N ILE A 286 0.29 -12.37 -14.80
CA ILE A 286 -0.85 -12.14 -15.68
C ILE A 286 -1.06 -10.64 -15.82
N THR A 287 -1.05 -10.14 -17.05
CA THR A 287 -1.26 -8.72 -17.33
C THR A 287 -2.72 -8.45 -17.69
N HIS A 288 -3.20 -7.24 -17.38
CA HIS A 288 -4.52 -6.76 -17.76
C HIS A 288 -4.51 -5.25 -18.07
N VAL A 289 -5.67 -4.59 -17.97
CA VAL A 289 -5.76 -3.13 -18.05
C VAL A 289 -4.94 -2.53 -16.90
N PHE A 290 -4.25 -1.42 -17.16
CA PHE A 290 -3.38 -0.77 -16.19
C PHE A 290 -4.18 -0.33 -14.95
N GLY A 291 -3.72 -0.64 -13.74
CA GLY A 291 -4.38 -0.19 -12.51
C GLY A 291 -3.84 -0.72 -11.19
N CYS A 292 -4.10 0.02 -10.12
CA CYS A 292 -3.65 -0.33 -8.76
C CYS A 292 -4.53 -1.46 -8.19
N ASP A 293 -3.89 -2.57 -7.78
CA ASP A 293 -4.51 -3.90 -7.68
C ASP A 293 -4.45 -4.49 -6.25
N PRO A 294 -5.49 -4.42 -5.41
CA PRO A 294 -5.65 -5.39 -4.33
C PRO A 294 -6.01 -6.77 -4.86
N VAL A 295 -5.50 -7.81 -4.20
CA VAL A 295 -5.66 -9.21 -4.61
C VAL A 295 -6.09 -10.05 -3.42
N VAL A 296 -7.12 -10.87 -3.60
CA VAL A 296 -7.50 -11.93 -2.64
C VAL A 296 -7.69 -13.26 -3.38
N VAL A 297 -7.33 -14.36 -2.74
CA VAL A 297 -7.38 -15.71 -3.34
C VAL A 297 -8.04 -16.70 -2.39
N GLU A 298 -9.08 -17.38 -2.86
CA GLU A 298 -9.71 -18.54 -2.20
C GLU A 298 -9.98 -19.62 -3.25
N ASP A 299 -9.91 -20.90 -2.88
CA ASP A 299 -10.11 -22.07 -3.75
C ASP A 299 -9.53 -21.99 -5.18
N ASP A 300 -8.29 -21.52 -5.27
CA ASP A 300 -7.53 -21.31 -6.51
C ASP A 300 -8.17 -20.33 -7.52
N ILE A 301 -9.04 -19.43 -7.04
CA ILE A 301 -9.56 -18.27 -7.76
C ILE A 301 -9.03 -16.98 -7.12
N ALA A 302 -8.32 -16.17 -7.90
CA ALA A 302 -7.90 -14.83 -7.52
C ALA A 302 -8.91 -13.79 -8.02
N TYR A 303 -9.24 -12.84 -7.14
CA TYR A 303 -10.09 -11.69 -7.40
C TYR A 303 -9.21 -10.43 -7.27
N ILE A 304 -9.29 -9.55 -8.26
CA ILE A 304 -8.51 -8.31 -8.35
C ILE A 304 -9.47 -7.16 -8.69
N THR A 305 -9.39 -6.03 -7.98
CA THR A 305 -10.12 -4.80 -8.37
C THR A 305 -9.18 -3.78 -9.00
N VAL A 306 -9.74 -2.95 -9.88
CA VAL A 306 -9.04 -1.99 -10.74
C VAL A 306 -9.83 -0.67 -10.70
N ARG A 307 -9.21 0.45 -10.36
CA ARG A 307 -9.89 1.71 -9.97
C ARG A 307 -9.49 2.95 -10.78
N SER A 308 -10.39 3.49 -11.59
CA SER A 308 -10.13 4.70 -12.36
C SER A 308 -9.78 5.93 -11.48
N GLY A 309 -8.97 6.83 -12.02
CA GLY A 309 -8.64 8.11 -11.38
C GLY A 309 -7.60 8.09 -10.25
N THR A 310 -7.02 6.93 -9.92
CA THR A 310 -5.84 6.79 -9.03
C THR A 310 -4.56 7.34 -9.67
N PHE A 311 -3.46 7.47 -8.91
CA PHE A 311 -2.15 7.83 -9.47
C PHE A 311 -1.65 6.87 -10.59
N CYS A 312 -2.15 5.63 -10.63
CA CYS A 312 -1.96 4.70 -11.74
C CYS A 312 -2.50 5.22 -13.10
N GLY A 313 -3.19 6.36 -13.18
CA GLY A 313 -3.48 7.03 -14.46
C GLY A 313 -4.41 6.24 -15.40
N GLN A 314 -5.38 5.55 -14.81
CA GLN A 314 -6.26 4.58 -15.46
C GLN A 314 -7.70 5.09 -15.63
N ASP A 315 -8.34 4.70 -16.74
CA ASP A 315 -9.70 5.10 -17.15
C ASP A 315 -10.77 4.01 -16.91
N ALA A 316 -10.45 2.93 -16.19
CA ALA A 316 -11.33 1.76 -16.03
C ALA A 316 -11.62 1.41 -14.56
N ASP A 317 -12.88 1.08 -14.27
CA ASP A 317 -13.33 0.53 -12.97
C ASP A 317 -13.72 -0.93 -13.16
N GLN A 318 -12.98 -1.89 -12.62
CA GLN A 318 -13.20 -3.32 -12.90
C GLN A 318 -13.02 -4.26 -11.69
N LEU A 319 -13.67 -5.42 -11.78
CA LEU A 319 -13.34 -6.64 -11.04
C LEU A 319 -12.88 -7.69 -12.06
N ILE A 320 -11.66 -8.18 -11.86
CA ILE A 320 -11.01 -9.18 -12.71
C ILE A 320 -10.90 -10.48 -11.92
N ILE A 321 -11.23 -11.60 -12.56
CA ILE A 321 -11.28 -12.92 -11.92
C ILE A 321 -10.38 -13.88 -12.69
N VAL A 322 -9.49 -14.57 -11.98
CA VAL A 322 -8.40 -15.36 -12.55
C VAL A 322 -8.32 -16.72 -11.84
N ASN A 323 -8.36 -17.83 -12.58
CA ASN A 323 -8.00 -19.13 -12.04
C ASN A 323 -6.47 -19.22 -11.88
N VAL A 324 -6.01 -19.47 -10.66
CA VAL A 324 -4.59 -19.55 -10.28
C VAL A 324 -4.13 -20.96 -9.88
N ALA A 325 -4.99 -21.98 -10.04
CA ALA A 325 -4.71 -23.40 -9.76
C ALA A 325 -3.44 -23.95 -10.45
N ASN A 326 -2.97 -23.27 -11.50
CA ASN A 326 -1.61 -23.40 -11.99
C ASN A 326 -0.94 -22.02 -11.94
N THR A 327 -0.17 -21.75 -10.88
CA THR A 327 0.53 -20.47 -10.66
C THR A 327 1.59 -20.14 -11.71
N LYS A 328 1.99 -21.10 -12.56
CA LYS A 328 2.87 -20.91 -13.73
C LYS A 328 2.11 -20.60 -15.03
N SER A 329 0.78 -20.76 -15.04
CA SER A 329 -0.10 -20.45 -16.17
C SER A 329 -1.51 -20.09 -15.66
N PRO A 330 -1.65 -18.96 -14.93
CA PRO A 330 -2.94 -18.44 -14.50
C PRO A 330 -3.81 -18.13 -15.72
N LYS A 331 -5.14 -18.21 -15.54
CA LYS A 331 -6.10 -18.03 -16.62
C LYS A 331 -7.16 -17.02 -16.22
N HIS A 332 -7.24 -15.93 -16.96
CA HIS A 332 -8.39 -15.03 -16.94
C HIS A 332 -9.69 -15.83 -17.15
N ILE A 333 -10.68 -15.59 -16.30
CA ILE A 333 -12.03 -16.16 -16.39
C ILE A 333 -12.96 -15.11 -16.99
N VAL A 334 -13.04 -13.94 -16.34
CA VAL A 334 -13.98 -12.87 -16.67
C VAL A 334 -13.48 -11.53 -16.10
N THR A 335 -13.92 -10.44 -16.72
CA THR A 335 -13.80 -9.08 -16.19
C THR A 335 -15.16 -8.43 -16.21
N TYR A 336 -15.55 -7.81 -15.10
CA TYR A 336 -16.76 -7.00 -14.96
C TYR A 336 -16.39 -5.55 -14.75
N ASN A 337 -17.19 -4.63 -15.28
CA ASN A 337 -17.09 -3.23 -14.91
C ASN A 337 -17.78 -3.00 -13.55
N MET A 338 -17.17 -2.22 -12.67
CA MET A 338 -17.71 -1.81 -11.38
C MET A 338 -17.81 -0.26 -11.32
N LYS A 339 -17.90 0.32 -10.11
CA LYS A 339 -17.83 1.78 -9.90
C LYS A 339 -16.84 2.07 -8.76
N SER A 340 -15.72 2.71 -9.10
CA SER A 340 -14.56 2.98 -8.24
C SER A 340 -14.34 1.88 -7.19
N PRO A 341 -14.12 0.61 -7.59
CA PRO A 341 -13.88 -0.45 -6.63
C PRO A 341 -12.56 -0.18 -5.91
N LYS A 342 -12.51 -0.47 -4.62
CA LYS A 342 -11.32 -0.37 -3.76
C LYS A 342 -11.07 -1.76 -3.18
N GLY A 343 -10.90 -1.89 -1.87
CA GLY A 343 -10.62 -3.17 -1.24
C GLY A 343 -11.74 -4.20 -1.42
N LEU A 344 -11.39 -5.45 -1.21
CA LEU A 344 -12.25 -6.61 -1.30
C LEU A 344 -11.88 -7.63 -0.22
N GLY A 345 -12.59 -8.73 -0.11
CA GLY A 345 -12.30 -9.75 0.88
C GLY A 345 -13.14 -10.97 0.60
N ILE A 346 -12.63 -12.15 0.95
CA ILE A 346 -13.35 -13.40 0.72
C ILE A 346 -13.20 -14.32 1.93
N ASP A 347 -14.30 -14.97 2.30
CA ASP A 347 -14.37 -15.97 3.36
C ASP A 347 -15.47 -16.98 3.02
N ASN A 348 -15.11 -18.24 2.87
CA ASN A 348 -16.01 -19.37 2.64
C ASN A 348 -17.00 -19.15 1.47
N GLY A 349 -16.49 -18.68 0.32
CA GLY A 349 -17.27 -18.41 -0.90
C GLY A 349 -18.08 -17.11 -0.88
N THR A 350 -17.96 -16.29 0.17
CA THR A 350 -18.62 -14.97 0.25
C THR A 350 -17.63 -13.87 -0.10
N LEU A 351 -17.76 -13.27 -1.30
CA LEU A 351 -16.92 -12.17 -1.78
C LEU A 351 -17.53 -10.81 -1.39
N PHE A 352 -16.77 -10.02 -0.64
CA PHE A 352 -17.06 -8.64 -0.27
C PHE A 352 -16.23 -7.69 -1.15
N VAL A 353 -16.83 -6.61 -1.66
CA VAL A 353 -16.12 -5.60 -2.47
C VAL A 353 -16.58 -4.20 -2.10
N CYS A 354 -15.64 -3.34 -1.72
CA CYS A 354 -15.84 -1.90 -1.56
C CYS A 354 -16.02 -1.25 -2.95
N SER A 355 -17.25 -1.17 -3.45
CA SER A 355 -17.59 -0.51 -4.72
C SER A 355 -19.01 0.04 -4.66
N ASP A 356 -19.18 1.34 -4.87
CA ASP A 356 -20.45 2.07 -4.67
C ASP A 356 -21.01 1.84 -3.25
N GLY A 357 -20.13 1.91 -2.25
CA GLY A 357 -20.34 1.38 -0.90
C GLY A 357 -19.79 -0.03 -0.77
N LEU A 358 -20.58 -0.96 -0.21
CA LEU A 358 -20.21 -2.37 -0.04
C LEU A 358 -21.15 -3.26 -0.84
N GLN A 359 -20.61 -4.05 -1.76
CA GLN A 359 -21.31 -5.12 -2.46
C GLN A 359 -20.83 -6.48 -1.97
N VAL A 360 -21.76 -7.43 -1.84
CA VAL A 360 -21.48 -8.79 -1.35
C VAL A 360 -22.04 -9.81 -2.35
N PHE A 361 -21.26 -10.82 -2.71
CA PHE A 361 -21.57 -11.80 -3.74
C PHE A 361 -21.29 -13.23 -3.26
N ASP A 362 -22.12 -14.17 -3.70
CA ASP A 362 -21.82 -15.60 -3.65
C ASP A 362 -20.90 -15.95 -4.84
N SER A 363 -19.77 -16.58 -4.56
CA SER A 363 -18.73 -16.90 -5.54
C SER A 363 -18.71 -18.35 -6.03
N GLU A 364 -19.80 -19.13 -5.88
CA GLU A 364 -19.88 -20.51 -6.39
C GLU A 364 -19.65 -20.59 -7.91
N ASP A 365 -20.16 -19.62 -8.68
CA ASP A 365 -19.81 -19.43 -10.11
C ASP A 365 -19.16 -18.04 -10.34
N PRO A 366 -17.81 -17.96 -10.30
CA PRO A 366 -17.10 -16.72 -10.58
C PRO A 366 -17.34 -16.17 -12.01
N ALA A 367 -17.70 -17.04 -12.97
CA ALA A 367 -17.99 -16.65 -14.35
C ALA A 367 -19.38 -16.02 -14.53
N THR A 368 -20.25 -16.06 -13.49
CA THR A 368 -21.54 -15.35 -13.47
C THR A 368 -21.78 -14.47 -12.24
N ILE A 369 -20.82 -14.36 -11.31
CA ILE A 369 -20.91 -13.71 -9.98
C ILE A 369 -21.76 -12.44 -9.87
N MET A 370 -21.80 -11.55 -10.88
CA MET A 370 -22.63 -10.34 -10.88
C MET A 370 -24.15 -10.61 -10.86
N ALA A 371 -24.57 -11.83 -11.20
CA ALA A 371 -25.95 -12.31 -11.03
C ALA A 371 -26.23 -12.89 -9.63
N HIS A 372 -25.19 -13.15 -8.83
CA HIS A 372 -25.20 -13.79 -7.51
C HIS A 372 -24.90 -12.78 -6.39
N ARG A 373 -25.25 -11.50 -6.59
CA ARG A 373 -25.07 -10.46 -5.57
C ARG A 373 -26.09 -10.61 -4.45
N LEU A 374 -25.58 -10.94 -3.25
CA LEU A 374 -26.31 -11.14 -2.01
C LEU A 374 -26.79 -9.80 -1.41
N ALA A 375 -25.91 -8.79 -1.36
CA ALA A 375 -26.21 -7.49 -0.76
C ALA A 375 -25.55 -6.31 -1.49
N HIS A 376 -26.11 -5.10 -1.30
CA HIS A 376 -25.49 -3.84 -1.69
C HIS A 376 -25.88 -2.71 -0.72
N PHE A 377 -24.94 -2.32 0.14
CA PHE A 377 -25.03 -1.16 1.03
C PHE A 377 -24.36 0.05 0.37
N LYS A 378 -24.96 1.25 0.44
CA LYS A 378 -24.56 2.42 -0.36
C LYS A 378 -24.30 3.70 0.44
N GLU A 379 -24.42 3.65 1.76
CA GLU A 379 -24.52 4.84 2.62
C GLU A 379 -23.16 5.32 3.16
N MET A 380 -22.07 4.68 2.71
CA MET A 380 -20.69 4.92 3.13
C MET A 380 -19.73 4.70 1.95
N ASP A 381 -18.55 5.32 1.97
CA ASP A 381 -17.50 5.06 0.97
C ASP A 381 -16.46 4.06 1.54
N GLY A 382 -16.78 2.76 1.40
CA GLY A 382 -15.92 1.66 1.84
C GLY A 382 -14.52 1.74 1.23
N PHE A 383 -13.50 1.47 2.04
CA PHE A 383 -12.10 1.56 1.66
C PHE A 383 -11.46 0.18 1.56
N ASP A 384 -11.56 -0.63 2.63
CA ASP A 384 -11.03 -2.00 2.68
C ASP A 384 -11.83 -2.86 3.67
N VAL A 385 -11.72 -4.20 3.57
CA VAL A 385 -12.50 -5.15 4.38
C VAL A 385 -11.68 -6.31 4.92
N ILE A 386 -12.04 -6.78 6.11
CA ILE A 386 -11.63 -8.08 6.65
C ILE A 386 -12.89 -8.89 6.99
N PRO A 387 -13.27 -9.90 6.19
CA PRO A 387 -14.20 -10.93 6.62
C PRO A 387 -13.46 -11.94 7.52
N TYR A 388 -14.04 -12.28 8.67
CA TYR A 388 -13.51 -13.31 9.55
C TYR A 388 -14.60 -13.92 10.45
N ASN A 389 -14.79 -15.25 10.39
CA ASN A 389 -15.69 -16.01 11.25
C ASN A 389 -17.11 -15.40 11.37
N ASN A 390 -17.71 -15.04 10.23
CA ASN A 390 -19.04 -14.41 10.12
C ASN A 390 -19.13 -12.93 10.54
N VAL A 391 -18.00 -12.27 10.84
CA VAL A 391 -17.95 -10.83 11.14
C VAL A 391 -17.11 -10.12 10.08
N LEU A 392 -17.74 -9.18 9.35
CA LEU A 392 -17.06 -8.32 8.38
C LEU A 392 -16.68 -7.00 9.06
N MET A 393 -15.38 -6.72 9.08
CA MET A 393 -14.80 -5.48 9.54
C MET A 393 -14.45 -4.63 8.33
N MET A 394 -15.29 -3.65 7.98
CA MET A 394 -15.06 -2.73 6.86
C MET A 394 -14.60 -1.37 7.36
N ILE A 395 -13.44 -0.89 6.92
CA ILE A 395 -13.06 0.52 7.13
C ILE A 395 -13.55 1.37 5.95
N ALA A 396 -13.98 2.60 6.25
CA ALA A 396 -14.51 3.58 5.32
C ALA A 396 -14.16 5.00 5.81
N GLU A 397 -14.30 5.99 4.93
CA GLU A 397 -13.90 7.39 5.18
C GLU A 397 -14.42 7.97 6.51
N ASP A 398 -15.63 7.59 6.93
CA ASP A 398 -16.29 8.11 8.13
C ASP A 398 -16.42 7.10 9.29
N GLY A 399 -15.86 5.89 9.15
CA GLY A 399 -15.87 4.90 10.23
C GLY A 399 -15.52 3.47 9.87
N ILE A 400 -15.35 2.65 10.90
CA ILE A 400 -15.25 1.19 10.80
C ILE A 400 -16.64 0.59 11.06
N TYR A 401 -17.21 -0.04 10.04
CA TYR A 401 -18.51 -0.68 10.07
C TYR A 401 -18.34 -2.18 10.32
N GLN A 402 -19.09 -2.71 11.29
CA GLN A 402 -19.10 -4.14 11.62
C GLN A 402 -20.39 -4.76 11.07
N TYR A 403 -20.32 -5.88 10.34
CA TYR A 403 -21.50 -6.62 9.88
C TYR A 403 -21.44 -8.11 10.28
N ASP A 404 -22.57 -8.65 10.72
CA ASP A 404 -22.83 -10.09 10.84
C ASP A 404 -23.26 -10.63 9.48
N TYR A 405 -22.53 -11.62 8.96
CA TYR A 405 -22.85 -12.36 7.74
C TYR A 405 -23.11 -13.86 7.98
N SER A 406 -23.37 -14.28 9.23
CA SER A 406 -23.66 -15.69 9.57
C SER A 406 -24.92 -16.25 8.90
N ASP A 407 -25.85 -15.36 8.52
CA ASP A 407 -26.81 -15.61 7.44
C ASP A 407 -26.53 -14.62 6.30
N VAL A 408 -25.89 -15.09 5.24
CA VAL A 408 -25.55 -14.31 4.05
C VAL A 408 -26.77 -13.77 3.28
N THR A 409 -27.98 -14.24 3.61
CA THR A 409 -29.24 -13.73 3.06
C THR A 409 -29.87 -12.62 3.92
N GLU A 410 -29.41 -12.43 5.16
CA GLU A 410 -29.90 -11.41 6.09
C GLU A 410 -28.75 -10.70 6.84
N ILE A 411 -27.74 -10.27 6.09
CA ILE A 411 -26.54 -9.55 6.58
C ILE A 411 -26.97 -8.29 7.37
N LYS A 412 -26.49 -8.15 8.61
CA LYS A 412 -26.89 -7.07 9.55
C LYS A 412 -25.70 -6.25 10.01
N GLN A 413 -25.86 -4.94 10.08
CA GLN A 413 -24.88 -4.09 10.75
C GLN A 413 -24.93 -4.30 12.26
N LEU A 414 -23.77 -4.56 12.87
CA LEU A 414 -23.58 -4.73 14.31
C LEU A 414 -23.26 -3.41 15.00
N SER A 415 -22.34 -2.62 14.41
CA SER A 415 -21.93 -1.33 14.96
C SER A 415 -21.30 -0.41 13.90
N ARG A 416 -20.91 0.80 14.33
CA ARG A 416 -19.96 1.69 13.65
C ARG A 416 -19.07 2.35 14.69
N LEU A 417 -17.76 2.24 14.54
CA LEU A 417 -16.78 3.09 15.23
C LEU A 417 -16.50 4.30 14.31
N PRO A 418 -16.69 5.55 14.75
CA PRO A 418 -16.48 6.71 13.88
C PRO A 418 -15.00 6.96 13.58
N ILE A 419 -14.73 7.53 12.41
CA ILE A 419 -13.45 8.15 12.02
C ILE A 419 -13.74 9.62 11.68
N GLY A 420 -12.84 10.53 12.06
CA GLY A 420 -12.93 11.97 11.80
C GLY A 420 -12.88 12.86 13.04
N LYS A 421 -12.98 14.19 12.82
CA LYS A 421 -12.81 15.28 13.79
C LYS A 421 -14.12 15.90 14.27
#